data_AF-A0A3M1BNQ4-F1
#
_entry.id   AF-A0A3M1BNQ4-F1
#
_cell.length_a   1.000
_cell.length_b   1.000
_cell.length_c   1.000
_cell.angle_alpha   90.00
_cell.angle_beta   90.00
_cell.angle_gamma   90.00
#
_symmetry.space_group_name_H-M   'P 1'
#
loop_
_entity.id
_entity.type
_entity.pdbx_description
1 polymer ?
#
loop_
_entity_poly.entity_id
_entity_poly.type
_entity_poly.pdbx_seq_one_letter_code
_entity_poly.pdbx_strand_id
1 'polypeptide(L)'
;MDLTTKYMGLKLRSPLVVSASPLSEKLDNILQMEDAGAGAVVLFSLFEEQIRQEIAQFEMLATHGADSFAEALNYFPTPVNYRVGIDNYLE
;
A
#
# COMPACT_ATOMS: atom_id res chain seq x y z
N MET A 1 20.79 8.66 24.06
CA MET A 1 19.47 7.99 24.09
C MET A 1 19.58 6.78 23.19
N ASP A 2 19.10 5.61 23.62
CA ASP A 2 19.10 4.39 22.79
C ASP A 2 17.79 4.32 22.00
N LEU A 3 17.88 4.26 20.67
CA LEU A 3 16.74 4.15 19.75
C LEU A 3 16.59 2.73 19.18
N THR A 4 17.39 1.77 19.65
CA THR A 4 17.33 0.40 19.16
C THR A 4 15.95 -0.20 19.44
N THR A 5 15.32 -0.81 18.43
CA THR A 5 14.00 -1.44 18.57
C THR A 5 13.96 -2.84 17.97
N LYS A 6 12.95 -3.62 18.36
CA LYS A 6 12.65 -4.93 17.77
C LYS A 6 11.33 -4.85 17.01
N TYR A 7 11.36 -5.12 15.71
CA TYR A 7 10.19 -5.09 14.85
C TYR A 7 10.14 -6.34 13.98
N MET A 8 9.02 -7.07 14.00
CA MET A 8 8.83 -8.31 13.21
C MET A 8 9.96 -9.34 13.37
N GLY A 9 10.53 -9.44 14.59
CA GLY A 9 11.65 -10.33 14.89
C GLY A 9 13.04 -9.79 14.52
N LEU A 10 13.12 -8.68 13.79
CA LEU A 10 14.36 -7.99 13.42
C LEU A 10 14.77 -6.98 14.48
N LYS A 11 16.09 -6.82 14.68
CA LYS A 11 16.66 -5.77 15.53
C LYS A 11 17.06 -4.59 14.65
N LEU A 12 16.46 -3.42 14.88
CA LEU A 12 16.70 -2.21 14.10
C LEU A 12 17.46 -1.17 14.93
N ARG A 13 18.30 -0.35 14.29
CA ARG A 13 19.07 0.73 14.92
C ARG A 13 18.19 1.86 15.48
N SER A 14 17.01 2.01 14.90
CA SER A 14 16.06 3.10 15.14
C SER A 14 14.64 2.61 14.85
N PRO A 15 13.59 3.15 15.48
CA PRO A 15 12.20 2.85 15.13
C PRO A 15 11.74 3.56 13.85
N LEU A 16 12.58 4.41 13.25
CA LEU A 16 12.22 5.19 12.07
C LEU A 16 12.28 4.33 10.80
N VAL A 17 11.18 4.30 10.06
CA VAL A 17 11.07 3.62 8.77
C VAL A 17 10.75 4.64 7.70
N VAL A 18 11.54 4.69 6.63
CA VAL A 18 11.31 5.62 5.52
C VAL A 18 10.28 5.04 4.56
N SER A 19 9.25 5.81 4.21
CA SER A 19 8.21 5.39 3.27
C SER A 19 8.75 5.23 1.84
N ALA A 20 7.98 4.52 1.00
CA ALA A 20 8.24 4.48 -0.43
C ALA A 20 8.24 5.92 -0.98
N SER A 21 9.37 6.35 -1.51
CA SER A 21 9.58 7.72 -1.97
C SER A 21 10.68 7.74 -3.03
N PRO A 22 10.84 8.82 -3.82
CA PRO A 22 11.90 8.91 -4.82
C PRO A 22 13.33 8.67 -4.26
N LEU A 23 13.51 8.82 -2.95
CA LEU A 23 14.76 8.51 -2.29
C LEU A 23 15.08 7.00 -2.32
N SER A 24 14.09 6.10 -2.36
CA SER A 24 14.32 4.66 -2.40
C SER A 24 14.53 4.08 -3.81
N GLU A 25 14.59 4.90 -4.87
CA GLU A 25 14.86 4.46 -6.25
C GLU A 25 16.31 4.03 -6.48
N LYS A 26 17.26 4.62 -5.73
CA LYS A 26 18.70 4.39 -5.89
C LYS A 26 19.29 3.80 -4.63
N LEU A 27 20.14 2.79 -4.81
CA LEU A 27 20.85 2.15 -3.71
C LEU A 27 21.70 3.16 -2.90
N ASP A 28 22.36 4.10 -3.56
CA ASP A 28 23.19 5.12 -2.91
C ASP A 28 22.39 6.00 -1.92
N ASN A 29 21.12 6.24 -2.20
CA ASN A 29 20.25 7.00 -1.31
C ASN A 29 19.79 6.14 -0.14
N ILE A 30 19.56 4.84 -0.35
CA ILE A 30 19.22 3.89 0.72
C ILE A 30 20.37 3.81 1.73
N LEU A 31 21.61 3.76 1.24
CA LEU A 31 22.80 3.79 2.09
C LEU A 31 22.88 5.10 2.90
N GLN A 32 22.66 6.24 2.27
CA GLN A 32 22.62 7.54 2.97
C GLN A 32 21.51 7.61 4.03
N MET A 33 20.35 6.99 3.77
CA MET A 33 19.25 6.93 4.74
C MET A 33 19.63 6.06 5.95
N GLU A 34 20.30 4.93 5.72
CA GLU A 34 20.84 4.08 6.79
C GLU A 34 21.88 4.85 7.60
N ASP A 35 22.85 5.49 6.96
CA ASP A 35 23.85 6.38 7.59
C ASP A 35 23.17 7.46 8.46
N ALA A 36 22.11 8.09 7.95
CA ALA A 36 21.35 9.14 8.62
C ALA A 36 20.52 8.67 9.83
N GLY A 37 20.30 7.37 10.02
CA GLY A 37 19.57 6.86 11.19
C GLY A 37 18.30 6.09 10.91
N ALA A 38 17.98 5.82 9.65
CA ALA A 38 16.83 4.99 9.31
C ALA A 38 17.03 3.54 9.80
N GLY A 39 16.00 2.98 10.44
CA GLY A 39 15.98 1.58 10.84
C GLY A 39 15.57 0.63 9.70
N ALA A 40 14.73 1.11 8.78
CA ALA A 40 14.33 0.38 7.58
C ALA A 40 13.84 1.36 6.48
N VAL A 41 13.68 0.85 5.25
CA VAL A 41 13.11 1.57 4.12
C VAL A 41 12.01 0.73 3.46
N VAL A 42 10.98 1.39 2.93
CA VAL A 42 9.94 0.77 2.11
C VAL A 42 10.25 1.02 0.63
N LEU A 43 10.21 -0.04 -0.17
CA LEU A 43 10.43 0.03 -1.61
C LEU A 43 9.12 0.26 -2.36
N PHE A 44 9.22 0.71 -3.61
CA PHE A 44 8.05 0.86 -4.49
C PHE A 44 7.34 -0.47 -4.73
N SER A 45 6.02 -0.39 -4.88
CA SER A 45 5.14 -1.52 -5.17
C SER A 45 5.41 -2.06 -6.58
N LEU A 46 5.99 -3.26 -6.68
CA LEU A 46 6.33 -3.89 -7.96
C LEU A 46 5.11 -4.29 -8.82
N PHE A 47 3.94 -4.43 -8.20
CA PHE A 47 2.72 -4.94 -8.84
C PHE A 47 1.56 -3.95 -8.85
N GLU A 48 1.81 -2.68 -8.52
CA GLU A 48 0.75 -1.69 -8.38
C GLU A 48 -0.08 -1.56 -9.66
N GLU A 49 0.59 -1.46 -10.82
CA GLU A 49 -0.08 -1.30 -12.11
C GLU A 49 -0.92 -2.53 -12.48
N GLN A 50 -0.39 -3.74 -12.27
CA GLN A 50 -1.13 -4.98 -12.53
C GLN A 50 -2.37 -5.09 -11.65
N ILE A 51 -2.24 -4.77 -10.36
CA ILE A 51 -3.37 -4.79 -9.41
C ILE A 51 -4.41 -3.75 -9.81
N ARG A 52 -4.01 -2.53 -10.18
CA ARG A 52 -4.92 -1.48 -10.66
C ARG A 52 -5.69 -1.92 -11.91
N GLN A 53 -5.01 -2.58 -12.85
CA GLN A 53 -5.64 -3.12 -14.05
C GLN A 53 -6.63 -4.23 -13.73
N GLU A 54 -6.27 -5.17 -12.85
CA GLU A 54 -7.13 -6.27 -12.43
C GLU A 54 -8.40 -5.76 -11.73
N ILE A 55 -8.27 -4.79 -10.83
CA ILE A 55 -9.41 -4.14 -10.16
C ILE A 55 -10.33 -3.47 -11.18
N ALA A 56 -9.78 -2.69 -12.12
CA ALA A 56 -10.58 -2.01 -13.14
C ALA A 56 -11.34 -3.00 -14.05
N GLN A 57 -10.73 -4.14 -14.39
CA GLN A 57 -11.38 -5.21 -15.14
C GLN A 57 -12.51 -5.86 -14.34
N PHE A 58 -12.26 -6.15 -13.06
CA PHE A 58 -13.26 -6.70 -12.16
C PHE A 58 -14.46 -5.76 -11.99
N GLU A 59 -14.22 -4.46 -11.79
CA GLU A 59 -15.26 -3.45 -11.67
C GLU A 59 -16.12 -3.36 -12.94
N MET A 60 -15.50 -3.39 -14.13
CA MET A 60 -16.24 -3.42 -15.40
C MET A 60 -17.16 -4.63 -15.48
N LEU A 61 -16.67 -5.82 -15.13
CA LEU A 61 -17.46 -7.04 -15.17
C LEU A 61 -18.58 -7.03 -14.11
N ALA A 62 -18.29 -6.55 -12.91
CA ALA A 62 -19.25 -6.48 -11.80
C ALA A 62 -20.39 -5.48 -12.05
N THR A 63 -20.12 -4.41 -12.79
CA THR A 63 -21.12 -3.39 -13.15
C THR A 63 -21.81 -3.68 -14.49
N HIS A 64 -21.33 -4.67 -15.26
CA HIS A 64 -21.91 -5.02 -16.54
C HIS A 64 -23.37 -5.49 -16.38
N GLY A 65 -24.30 -4.73 -16.96
CA GLY A 65 -25.73 -5.03 -16.88
C GLY A 65 -26.44 -4.52 -15.62
N ALA A 66 -25.75 -3.80 -14.73
CA ALA A 66 -26.36 -3.17 -13.55
C ALA A 66 -27.45 -2.14 -13.92
N ASP A 67 -27.30 -1.48 -15.09
CA ASP A 67 -28.27 -0.50 -15.60
C ASP A 67 -29.29 -1.10 -16.59
N SER A 68 -29.29 -2.42 -16.82
CA SER A 68 -30.15 -3.03 -17.84
C SER A 68 -31.62 -3.10 -17.44
N PHE A 69 -31.93 -3.19 -16.14
CA PHE A 69 -33.29 -3.26 -15.60
C PHE A 69 -33.37 -2.55 -14.25
N ALA A 70 -34.57 -2.09 -13.88
CA ALA A 70 -34.78 -1.39 -12.60
C ALA A 70 -34.43 -2.25 -11.38
N GLU A 71 -34.62 -3.57 -11.44
CA GLU A 71 -34.20 -4.49 -10.38
C GLU A 71 -32.70 -4.83 -10.40
N ALA A 72 -31.98 -4.53 -11.49
CA ALA A 72 -30.57 -4.88 -11.66
C ALA A 72 -29.59 -3.94 -10.93
N LEU A 73 -30.06 -2.78 -10.48
CA LEU A 73 -29.27 -1.78 -9.74
C LEU A 73 -28.78 -2.28 -8.36
N ASN A 74 -29.30 -3.42 -7.89
CA ASN A 74 -29.05 -3.94 -6.55
C ASN A 74 -28.44 -5.36 -6.51
N TYR A 75 -27.89 -5.87 -7.62
CA TYR A 75 -27.30 -7.23 -7.66
C TYR A 75 -26.12 -7.40 -6.71
N PHE A 76 -25.26 -6.38 -6.64
CA PHE A 76 -24.12 -6.35 -5.75
C PHE A 76 -24.18 -5.06 -4.93
N PRO A 77 -24.00 -5.12 -3.61
CA PRO A 77 -23.90 -3.90 -2.83
C PRO A 77 -22.72 -3.10 -3.34
N THR A 78 -22.93 -1.83 -3.70
CA THR A 78 -21.81 -0.91 -3.93
C THR A 78 -20.94 -0.92 -2.68
N PRO A 79 -19.65 -1.28 -2.78
CA PRO A 79 -18.76 -1.21 -1.64
C PRO A 79 -18.64 0.26 -1.26
N VAL A 80 -19.43 0.69 -0.26
CA VAL A 80 -19.47 2.07 0.25
C VAL A 80 -18.08 2.54 0.71
N ASN A 81 -17.15 1.62 0.90
CA ASN A 81 -15.77 1.87 1.26
C ASN A 81 -14.86 0.78 0.69
N TYR A 82 -14.50 0.81 -0.60
CA TYR A 82 -13.28 0.14 -1.05
C TYR A 82 -12.08 0.99 -0.60
N ARG A 83 -11.78 0.95 0.70
CA ARG A 83 -10.64 1.66 1.29
C ARG A 83 -9.38 0.84 1.03
N VAL A 84 -8.71 1.13 -0.07
CA VAL A 84 -7.38 0.59 -0.42
C VAL A 84 -6.26 1.24 0.42
N GLY A 85 -6.62 2.03 1.44
CA GLY A 85 -5.69 2.74 2.31
C GLY A 85 -5.38 1.96 3.59
N ILE A 86 -4.11 2.01 3.99
CA ILE A 86 -3.56 1.39 5.21
C ILE A 86 -4.11 2.05 6.50
N ASP A 87 -4.90 3.12 6.34
CA ASP A 87 -5.35 4.06 7.38
C ASP A 87 -6.10 3.41 8.56
N ASN A 88 -6.58 2.18 8.43
CA ASN A 88 -7.29 1.45 9.50
C ASN A 88 -6.49 0.31 10.17
N TYR A 89 -5.24 0.05 9.77
CA TYR A 89 -4.41 -0.98 10.43
C TYR A 89 -3.66 -0.46 11.67
N LEU A 90 -3.77 0.83 11.96
CA LEU A 90 -3.03 1.53 13.02
C LEU A 90 -3.92 2.08 14.14
N GLU A 91 -5.20 1.71 14.19
CA GLU A 91 -6.03 1.85 15.41
C GLU A 91 -5.87 0.64 16.33
#